data_AF-A0A2N2IMR9-F1
#
_entry.id   AF-A0A2N2IMR9-F1
#
_cell.length_a   1.000
_cell.length_b   1.000
_cell.length_c   1.000
_cell.angle_alpha   90.00
_cell.angle_beta   90.00
_cell.angle_gamma   90.00
#
_symmetry.space_group_name_H-M   'P 1'
#
loop_
_entity.id
_entity.type
_entity.pdbx_description
1 polymer ?
#
loop_
_entity_poly.entity_id
_entity_poly.type
_entity_poly.pdbx_seq_one_letter_code
_entity_poly.pdbx_strand_id
1 'polypeptide(L)'
;RLDRVRAFVEGREAALRAELDAGDPVWPYAADESCLINIGTIDATFDTTWDTLDTFGTGSGTLGGTVGGVDVTSSTVYASAGIDGEGKAVLQIFGELPDGRWAVVFVMVNDPARIAPGTLAINLADVAAMMTFYDPATDTASGGGLILPRTLTLTAGDPVAGAPLTGSLTGTVLEL
;
A
#
# COMPACT_ATOMS: atom_id res chain seq x y z
N ARG A 1 -41.64 21.25 -15.92
CA ARG A 1 -40.61 20.73 -14.97
C ARG A 1 -39.56 19.91 -15.71
N LEU A 2 -39.97 19.02 -16.62
CA LEU A 2 -39.06 18.23 -17.47
C LEU A 2 -38.16 19.10 -18.38
N ASP A 3 -38.73 20.15 -18.99
CA ASP A 3 -37.99 21.03 -19.91
C ASP A 3 -36.85 21.78 -19.22
N ARG A 4 -37.04 22.12 -17.94
CA ARG A 4 -36.03 22.79 -17.11
C ARG A 4 -34.86 21.85 -16.78
N VAL A 5 -35.13 20.56 -16.59
CA VAL A 5 -34.10 19.54 -16.40
C VAL A 5 -33.35 19.29 -17.69
N ARG A 6 -34.05 19.20 -18.82
CA ARG A 6 -33.47 18.97 -20.14
C ARG A 6 -32.51 20.11 -20.54
N ALA A 7 -32.96 21.36 -20.39
CA ALA A 7 -32.13 22.53 -20.62
C ALA A 7 -30.89 22.60 -19.68
N PHE A 8 -31.03 22.15 -18.43
CA PHE A 8 -29.89 22.08 -17.51
C PHE A 8 -28.86 21.02 -17.94
N VAL A 9 -29.31 19.82 -18.34
CA VAL A 9 -28.43 18.74 -18.80
C VAL A 9 -27.70 19.14 -20.07
N GLU A 10 -28.42 19.68 -21.06
CA GLU A 10 -27.85 20.16 -22.33
C GLU A 10 -26.83 21.29 -22.09
N GLY A 11 -27.11 22.21 -21.16
CA GLY A 11 -26.17 23.26 -20.77
C GLY A 11 -24.90 22.72 -20.10
N ARG A 12 -25.02 21.67 -19.27
CA ARG A 12 -23.86 21.01 -18.65
C ARG A 12 -23.02 20.24 -19.67
N GLU A 13 -23.66 19.54 -20.59
CA GLU A 13 -22.96 18.84 -21.67
C GLU A 13 -22.17 19.82 -22.54
N ALA A 14 -22.80 20.93 -22.95
CA ALA A 14 -22.14 21.96 -23.74
C ALA A 14 -20.93 22.57 -23.01
N ALA A 15 -21.04 22.83 -21.70
CA ALA A 15 -19.94 23.33 -20.89
C ALA A 15 -18.78 22.32 -20.78
N LEU A 16 -19.08 21.04 -20.53
CA LEU A 16 -18.04 20.00 -20.44
C LEU A 16 -17.34 19.76 -21.78
N ARG A 17 -18.08 19.81 -22.90
CA ARG A 17 -17.46 19.73 -24.24
C ARG A 17 -16.55 20.92 -24.50
N ALA A 18 -16.97 22.13 -24.13
CA ALA A 18 -16.12 23.31 -24.26
C ALA A 18 -14.85 23.24 -23.39
N GLU A 19 -14.93 22.66 -22.19
CA GLU A 19 -13.76 22.40 -21.34
C GLU A 19 -12.81 21.36 -21.96
N LEU A 20 -13.34 20.28 -22.55
CA LEU A 20 -12.53 19.26 -23.24
C LEU A 20 -11.89 19.80 -24.53
N ASP A 21 -12.65 20.57 -25.31
CA ASP A 21 -12.19 21.18 -26.57
C ASP A 21 -11.12 22.27 -26.32
N ALA A 22 -11.07 22.85 -25.12
CA ALA A 22 -10.05 23.81 -24.70
C ALA A 22 -8.65 23.17 -24.52
N GLY A 23 -8.56 21.83 -24.59
CA GLY A 23 -7.33 21.07 -24.45
C GLY A 23 -7.02 20.68 -23.00
N ASP A 24 -5.88 20.01 -22.80
CA ASP A 24 -5.49 19.56 -21.47
C ASP A 24 -5.31 20.76 -20.53
N PRO A 25 -5.83 20.71 -19.30
CA PRO A 25 -5.62 21.77 -18.32
C PRO A 25 -4.12 21.96 -18.09
N VAL A 26 -3.68 23.22 -18.16
CA VAL A 26 -2.31 23.58 -17.77
C VAL A 26 -2.23 23.52 -16.26
N TRP A 27 -1.71 22.41 -15.75
CA TRP A 27 -1.39 22.30 -14.34
C TRP A 27 -0.22 23.23 -14.02
N PRO A 28 -0.30 24.03 -12.94
CA PRO A 28 0.80 24.93 -12.56
C PRO A 28 2.01 24.18 -12.00
N TYR A 29 1.88 22.87 -11.81
CA TYR A 29 2.92 21.97 -11.33
C TYR A 29 3.24 20.96 -12.42
N ALA A 30 4.51 20.56 -12.51
CA ALA A 30 4.88 19.52 -13.44
C ALA A 30 4.22 18.18 -13.02
N ALA A 31 3.89 17.31 -13.98
CA ALA A 31 3.25 16.03 -13.67
C ALA A 31 4.10 15.11 -12.76
N ASP A 32 5.40 15.39 -12.69
CA ASP A 32 6.41 14.76 -11.84
C ASP A 32 6.76 15.57 -10.57
N GLU A 33 6.18 16.77 -10.40
CA GLU A 33 6.35 17.60 -9.21
C GLU A 33 5.47 17.06 -8.08
N SER A 34 5.88 15.91 -7.56
CA SER A 34 5.34 15.38 -6.32
C SER A 34 6.04 16.08 -5.15
N CYS A 35 5.28 16.56 -4.17
CA CYS A 35 5.83 16.96 -2.87
C CYS A 35 6.40 15.78 -2.08
N LEU A 36 6.24 14.56 -2.59
CA LEU A 36 6.72 13.34 -1.99
C LEU A 36 8.24 13.18 -2.19
N ILE A 37 8.96 13.06 -1.08
CA ILE A 37 10.41 12.86 -1.10
C ILE A 37 10.69 11.36 -1.16
N ASN A 38 11.42 10.92 -2.19
CA ASN A 38 11.94 9.57 -2.21
C ASN A 38 13.01 9.40 -1.12
N ILE A 39 12.68 8.61 -0.11
CA ILE A 39 13.57 8.31 1.01
C ILE A 39 14.18 6.91 0.92
N GLY A 40 13.86 6.12 -0.11
CA GLY A 40 14.41 4.79 -0.20
C GLY A 40 13.66 3.78 -1.04
N THR A 41 14.13 2.54 -0.99
CA THR A 41 13.46 1.39 -1.58
C THR A 41 13.30 0.28 -0.57
N ILE A 42 12.29 -0.55 -0.78
CA ILE A 42 11.99 -1.71 0.02
C ILE A 42 11.61 -2.88 -0.88
N ASP A 43 12.10 -4.07 -0.53
CA ASP A 43 11.76 -5.33 -1.14
C ASP A 43 11.46 -6.31 -0.01
N ALA A 44 10.30 -6.96 -0.07
CA ALA A 44 9.84 -7.87 0.96
C ALA A 44 9.35 -9.18 0.34
N THR A 45 9.59 -10.29 1.02
CA THR A 45 8.88 -11.55 0.80
C THR A 45 8.11 -11.91 2.05
N PHE A 46 7.00 -12.62 1.89
CA PHE A 46 6.19 -13.08 3.00
C PHE A 46 5.63 -14.47 2.71
N ASP A 47 5.52 -15.23 3.79
CA ASP A 47 4.83 -16.52 3.88
C ASP A 47 4.04 -16.53 5.18
N THR A 48 2.72 -16.47 5.08
CA THR A 48 1.83 -16.46 6.24
C THR A 48 0.51 -17.17 5.92
N THR A 49 -0.39 -17.19 6.89
CA THR A 49 -1.72 -17.76 6.78
C THR A 49 -2.77 -16.66 6.92
N TRP A 50 -3.84 -16.74 6.14
CA TRP A 50 -4.98 -15.85 6.27
C TRP A 50 -5.69 -16.06 7.62
N ASP A 51 -6.24 -14.97 8.17
CA ASP A 51 -6.89 -14.92 9.48
C ASP A 51 -5.89 -15.06 10.66
N THR A 52 -4.69 -14.51 10.47
CA THR A 52 -3.63 -14.38 11.49
C THR A 52 -3.31 -12.92 11.82
N LEU A 53 -4.07 -11.96 11.29
CA LEU A 53 -3.90 -10.53 11.57
C LEU A 53 -3.79 -10.31 13.09
N ASP A 54 -2.88 -9.43 13.50
CA ASP A 54 -2.55 -9.14 14.91
C ASP A 54 -2.04 -10.34 15.74
N THR A 55 -1.78 -11.49 15.10
CA THR A 55 -1.12 -12.64 15.74
C THR A 55 0.37 -12.61 15.43
N PHE A 56 1.15 -12.13 16.40
CA PHE A 56 2.60 -12.04 16.27
C PHE A 56 3.26 -13.43 16.17
N GLY A 57 4.26 -13.57 15.30
CA GLY A 57 5.07 -14.79 15.19
C GLY A 57 4.50 -15.94 14.35
N THR A 58 3.46 -15.70 13.53
CA THR A 58 2.79 -16.76 12.76
C THR A 58 3.31 -16.97 11.33
N GLY A 59 3.87 -15.93 10.71
CA GLY A 59 4.47 -16.01 9.37
C GLY A 59 5.97 -15.77 9.36
N SER A 60 6.56 -15.87 8.17
CA SER A 60 7.98 -15.63 7.90
C SER A 60 8.17 -14.80 6.64
N GLY A 61 9.40 -14.41 6.34
CA GLY A 61 9.72 -13.66 5.14
C GLY A 61 11.13 -13.12 5.11
N THR A 62 11.36 -12.13 4.25
CA THR A 62 12.58 -11.34 4.20
C THR A 62 12.23 -9.89 3.98
N LEU A 63 13.04 -8.99 4.52
CA LEU A 63 12.98 -7.57 4.23
C LEU A 63 14.34 -7.11 3.73
N GLY A 64 14.35 -6.21 2.76
CA GLY A 64 15.55 -5.66 2.16
C GLY A 64 15.34 -4.23 1.70
N GLY A 65 16.41 -3.44 1.73
CA GLY A 65 16.40 -2.09 1.18
C GLY A 65 17.04 -1.06 2.11
N THR A 66 16.89 0.21 1.75
CA THR A 66 17.39 1.33 2.55
C THR A 66 16.36 2.42 2.53
N VAL A 67 15.97 2.92 3.70
CA VAL A 67 14.88 3.89 3.89
C VAL A 67 15.29 4.95 4.89
N GLY A 68 15.25 6.22 4.52
CA GLY A 68 15.71 7.33 5.35
C GLY A 68 17.20 7.20 5.75
N GLY A 69 18.01 6.52 4.93
CA GLY A 69 19.40 6.19 5.23
C GLY A 69 19.59 5.00 6.19
N VAL A 70 18.52 4.35 6.64
CA VAL A 70 18.56 3.14 7.49
C VAL A 70 18.50 1.90 6.60
N ASP A 71 19.44 0.97 6.80
CA ASP A 71 19.36 -0.37 6.20
C ASP A 71 18.23 -1.15 6.88
N VAL A 72 17.21 -1.52 6.11
CA VAL A 72 16.05 -2.28 6.61
C VAL A 72 16.15 -3.78 6.31
N THR A 73 17.34 -4.23 5.91
CA THR A 73 17.58 -5.63 5.61
C THR A 73 17.43 -6.48 6.87
N SER A 74 16.49 -7.42 6.83
CA SER A 74 16.21 -8.32 7.94
C SER A 74 15.87 -9.72 7.44
N SER A 75 16.49 -10.73 8.07
CA SER A 75 16.14 -12.14 7.93
C SER A 75 15.16 -12.62 9.01
N THR A 76 14.94 -11.82 10.05
CA THR A 76 13.94 -12.11 11.08
C THR A 76 12.70 -11.31 10.76
N VAL A 77 11.82 -11.92 9.97
CA VAL A 77 10.59 -11.28 9.51
C VAL A 77 9.40 -12.10 9.98
N TYR A 78 8.39 -11.43 10.50
CA TYR A 78 7.08 -12.00 10.77
C TYR A 78 6.06 -11.40 9.82
N ALA A 79 5.12 -12.21 9.36
CA ALA A 79 4.02 -11.76 8.52
C ALA A 79 2.69 -12.27 9.06
N SER A 80 1.66 -11.45 8.96
CA SER A 80 0.29 -11.78 9.37
C SER A 80 -0.69 -11.14 8.40
N ALA A 81 -1.85 -11.75 8.22
CA ALA A 81 -2.86 -11.24 7.30
C ALA A 81 -4.28 -11.58 7.69
N GLY A 82 -5.23 -10.77 7.25
CA GLY A 82 -6.65 -10.99 7.54
C GLY A 82 -7.51 -9.79 7.15
N ILE A 83 -8.67 -9.68 7.79
CA ILE A 83 -9.61 -8.58 7.61
C ILE A 83 -9.49 -7.60 8.79
N ASP A 84 -9.36 -6.30 8.50
CA ASP A 84 -9.37 -5.26 9.53
C ASP A 84 -10.79 -4.88 9.99
N GLY A 85 -10.88 -3.95 10.95
CA GLY A 85 -12.16 -3.47 11.49
C GLY A 85 -13.02 -2.74 10.45
N GLU A 86 -12.42 -2.26 9.37
CA GLU A 86 -13.07 -1.59 8.25
C GLU A 86 -13.51 -2.56 7.13
N GLY A 87 -13.21 -3.86 7.26
CA GLY A 87 -13.57 -4.88 6.27
C GLY A 87 -12.59 -5.00 5.10
N LYS A 88 -11.40 -4.41 5.20
CA LYS A 88 -10.35 -4.48 4.17
C LYS A 88 -9.42 -5.64 4.43
N ALA A 89 -8.82 -6.15 3.36
CA ALA A 89 -7.76 -7.12 3.46
C ALA A 89 -6.45 -6.43 3.86
N VAL A 90 -5.80 -6.91 4.91
CA VAL A 90 -4.55 -6.37 5.43
C VAL A 90 -3.48 -7.45 5.48
N LEU A 91 -2.28 -7.09 5.05
CA LEU A 91 -1.04 -7.83 5.26
C LEU A 91 -0.09 -6.94 6.08
N GLN A 92 0.41 -7.46 7.19
CA GLN A 92 1.44 -6.84 8.00
C GLN A 92 2.74 -7.63 7.84
N ILE A 93 3.86 -6.93 7.68
CA ILE A 93 5.20 -7.52 7.64
C ILE A 93 6.07 -6.76 8.63
N PHE A 94 6.70 -7.49 9.55
CA PHE A 94 7.51 -6.96 10.64
C PHE A 94 8.93 -7.48 10.48
N GLY A 95 9.89 -6.63 10.12
CA GLY A 95 11.32 -6.97 10.06
C GLY A 95 12.07 -6.45 11.28
N GLU A 96 12.71 -7.34 12.04
CA GLU A 96 13.54 -6.97 13.20
C GLU A 96 14.86 -6.36 12.71
N LEU A 97 15.20 -5.16 13.20
CA LEU A 97 16.43 -4.47 12.85
C LEU A 97 17.52 -4.71 13.91
N PRO A 98 18.82 -4.61 13.55
CA PRO A 98 19.92 -4.86 14.49
C PRO A 98 19.95 -3.93 15.72
N ASP A 99 19.28 -2.77 15.64
CA ASP A 99 19.18 -1.80 16.72
C ASP A 99 17.98 -2.07 17.67
N GLY A 100 17.23 -3.15 17.44
CA GLY A 100 16.07 -3.55 18.23
C GLY A 100 14.75 -2.91 17.82
N ARG A 101 14.77 -2.00 16.84
CA ARG A 101 13.54 -1.47 16.22
C ARG A 101 12.98 -2.45 15.18
N TRP A 102 11.76 -2.19 14.77
CA TRP A 102 11.06 -2.95 13.74
C TRP A 102 10.78 -2.08 12.53
N ALA A 103 11.13 -2.54 11.34
CA ALA A 103 10.57 -2.00 10.10
C ALA A 103 9.21 -2.70 9.88
N VAL A 104 8.14 -1.91 9.94
CA VAL A 104 6.77 -2.42 9.82
C VAL A 104 6.19 -1.97 8.49
N VAL A 105 5.73 -2.91 7.68
CA VAL A 105 5.06 -2.66 6.41
C VAL A 105 3.59 -3.07 6.56
N PHE A 106 2.69 -2.18 6.19
CA PHE A 106 1.27 -2.43 6.09
C PHE A 106 0.87 -2.38 4.62
N VAL A 107 0.17 -3.40 4.16
CA VAL A 107 -0.48 -3.42 2.85
C VAL A 107 -1.96 -3.59 3.07
N MET A 108 -2.76 -2.67 2.55
CA MET A 108 -4.21 -2.67 2.60
C MET A 108 -4.76 -2.86 1.19
N VAL A 109 -5.65 -3.82 1.02
CA VAL A 109 -6.39 -4.08 -0.21
C VAL A 109 -7.88 -3.84 0.08
N ASN A 110 -8.45 -2.82 -0.57
CA ASN A 110 -9.81 -2.36 -0.26
C ASN A 110 -10.90 -3.40 -0.56
N ASP A 111 -10.66 -4.28 -1.55
CA ASP A 111 -11.56 -5.40 -1.88
C ASP A 111 -10.89 -6.73 -1.52
N PRO A 112 -11.29 -7.40 -0.42
CA PRO A 112 -10.75 -8.69 -0.03
C PRO A 112 -10.87 -9.79 -1.08
N ALA A 113 -11.84 -9.71 -2.00
CA ALA A 113 -11.99 -10.68 -3.07
C ALA A 113 -10.79 -10.67 -4.06
N ARG A 114 -9.95 -9.63 -4.00
CA ARG A 114 -8.70 -9.54 -4.78
C ARG A 114 -7.54 -10.30 -4.16
N ILE A 115 -7.70 -10.89 -2.97
CA ILE A 115 -6.71 -11.78 -2.38
C ILE A 115 -6.76 -13.13 -3.12
N ALA A 116 -6.05 -13.18 -4.23
CA ALA A 116 -5.92 -14.34 -5.09
C ALA A 116 -4.53 -14.31 -5.77
N PRO A 117 -4.01 -15.45 -6.26
CA PRO A 117 -2.74 -15.46 -6.97
C PRO A 117 -2.73 -14.49 -8.15
N GLY A 118 -1.68 -13.66 -8.24
CA GLY A 118 -1.57 -12.62 -9.27
C GLY A 118 -0.79 -11.41 -8.81
N THR A 119 -0.82 -10.35 -9.62
CA THR A 119 -0.12 -9.10 -9.33
C THR A 119 -1.12 -7.97 -9.15
N LEU A 120 -1.00 -7.24 -8.04
CA LEU A 120 -1.76 -6.03 -7.75
C LEU A 120 -0.83 -4.81 -7.83
N ALA A 121 -1.29 -3.75 -8.49
CA ALA A 121 -0.59 -2.47 -8.50
C ALA A 121 -0.86 -1.72 -7.19
N ILE A 122 0.19 -1.20 -6.55
CA ILE A 122 0.06 -0.32 -5.39
C ILE A 122 -0.22 1.10 -5.92
N ASN A 123 -1.45 1.56 -5.74
CA ASN A 123 -1.99 2.74 -6.40
C ASN A 123 -2.79 3.69 -5.47
N LEU A 124 -2.79 3.43 -4.16
CA LEU A 124 -3.57 4.10 -3.11
C LEU A 124 -5.10 3.96 -3.22
N ALA A 125 -5.64 3.82 -4.43
CA ALA A 125 -7.07 3.71 -4.68
C ALA A 125 -7.63 2.33 -4.32
N ASP A 126 -6.91 1.27 -4.68
CA ASP A 126 -7.31 -0.12 -4.43
C ASP A 126 -6.37 -0.82 -3.47
N VAL A 127 -5.08 -0.58 -3.65
CA VAL A 127 -4.00 -1.13 -2.83
C VAL A 127 -3.16 0.02 -2.32
N ALA A 128 -3.18 0.20 -1.01
CA ALA A 128 -2.32 1.15 -0.31
C ALA A 128 -1.27 0.36 0.45
N ALA A 129 -0.02 0.83 0.40
CA ALA A 129 1.04 0.27 1.21
C ALA A 129 1.82 1.40 1.86
N MET A 130 2.26 1.17 3.09
CA MET A 130 3.05 2.11 3.85
C MET A 130 4.03 1.37 4.74
N MET A 131 5.06 2.08 5.19
CA MET A 131 5.94 1.58 6.22
C MET A 131 6.19 2.60 7.31
N THR A 132 6.60 2.10 8.48
CA THR A 132 7.06 2.89 9.62
C THR A 132 8.17 2.15 10.38
N PHE A 133 8.90 2.86 11.23
CA PHE A 133 9.79 2.26 12.22
C PHE A 133 9.11 2.24 13.58
N TYR A 134 8.99 1.07 14.18
CA TYR A 134 8.46 0.89 15.52
C TYR A 134 9.59 0.59 16.52
N ASP A 135 9.66 1.37 17.60
CA ASP A 135 10.57 1.15 18.71
C ASP A 135 9.81 0.52 19.89
N PRO A 136 10.07 -0.77 20.21
CA PRO A 136 9.38 -1.46 21.30
C PRO A 136 9.89 -1.04 22.69
N ALA A 137 11.05 -0.40 22.80
CA ALA A 137 11.59 0.06 24.07
C ALA A 137 10.87 1.32 24.56
N THR A 138 10.44 2.18 23.62
CA THR A 138 9.71 3.42 23.91
C THR A 138 8.23 3.36 23.56
N ASP A 139 7.79 2.29 22.89
CA ASP A 139 6.44 2.10 22.35
C ASP A 139 6.03 3.26 21.42
N THR A 140 6.91 3.57 20.46
CA THR A 140 6.69 4.69 19.52
C THR A 140 6.91 4.28 18.08
N ALA A 141 6.02 4.73 17.20
CA ALA A 141 6.21 4.68 15.75
C ALA A 141 6.83 6.00 15.26
N SER A 142 7.75 5.92 14.30
CA SER A 142 8.45 7.08 13.74
C SER A 142 8.86 6.84 12.28
N GLY A 143 8.97 7.93 11.52
CA GLY A 143 9.43 7.91 10.13
C GLY A 143 8.64 6.96 9.22
N GLY A 144 9.25 6.65 8.08
CA GLY A 144 8.65 5.85 7.03
C GLY A 144 7.87 6.69 6.02
N GLY A 145 6.92 6.07 5.34
CA GLY A 145 6.24 6.73 4.24
C GLY A 145 5.31 5.81 3.45
N LEU A 146 4.69 6.35 2.41
CA LEU A 146 3.91 5.58 1.46
C LEU A 146 4.84 4.76 0.57
N ILE A 147 4.42 3.56 0.22
CA ILE A 147 5.16 2.71 -0.71
C ILE A 147 4.55 2.87 -2.10
N LEU A 148 5.21 3.62 -2.98
CA LEU A 148 4.74 3.95 -4.34
C LEU A 148 5.89 4.22 -5.31
N PRO A 149 5.72 4.00 -6.62
CA PRO A 149 4.81 3.06 -7.27
C PRO A 149 5.50 1.71 -7.46
N ARG A 150 4.88 0.57 -7.08
CA ARG A 150 5.35 -0.78 -7.41
C ARG A 150 4.23 -1.83 -7.21
N THR A 151 4.59 -3.10 -7.25
CA THR A 151 3.69 -4.26 -7.30
C THR A 151 3.70 -5.06 -6.00
N LEU A 152 2.52 -5.53 -5.61
CA LEU A 152 2.34 -6.68 -4.75
C LEU A 152 2.12 -7.91 -5.63
N THR A 153 2.92 -8.95 -5.47
CA THR A 153 2.75 -10.23 -6.16
C THR A 153 2.35 -11.28 -5.15
N LEU A 154 1.20 -11.93 -5.38
CA LEU A 154 0.68 -13.04 -4.60
C LEU A 154 0.95 -14.33 -5.37
N THR A 155 1.79 -15.19 -4.81
CA THR A 155 2.03 -16.55 -5.31
C THR A 155 0.90 -17.48 -4.87
N ALA A 156 0.42 -17.29 -3.63
CA ALA A 156 -0.79 -17.89 -3.09
C ALA A 156 -1.58 -16.84 -2.32
N GLY A 157 -2.91 -16.94 -2.35
CA GLY A 157 -3.81 -16.10 -1.57
C GLY A 157 -5.25 -16.57 -1.76
N ASP A 158 -6.00 -16.58 -0.67
CA ASP A 158 -7.44 -16.84 -0.63
C ASP A 158 -7.97 -16.23 0.67
N PRO A 159 -9.01 -15.37 0.67
CA PRO A 159 -9.54 -14.74 1.87
C PRO A 159 -10.39 -15.72 2.73
N VAL A 160 -9.96 -16.97 2.83
CA VAL A 160 -10.57 -18.03 3.64
C VAL A 160 -9.66 -18.33 4.82
N ALA A 161 -10.23 -18.41 6.01
CA ALA A 161 -9.48 -18.68 7.24
C ALA A 161 -8.60 -19.92 7.11
N GLY A 162 -7.31 -19.78 7.46
CA GLY A 162 -6.34 -20.88 7.37
C GLY A 162 -5.70 -21.06 5.98
N ALA A 163 -6.09 -20.30 4.96
CA ALA A 163 -5.48 -20.40 3.64
C ALA A 163 -4.08 -19.78 3.58
N PRO A 164 -3.15 -20.31 2.77
CA PRO A 164 -1.82 -19.73 2.62
C PRO A 164 -1.89 -18.38 1.90
N LEU A 165 -1.10 -17.43 2.39
CA LEU A 165 -0.84 -16.15 1.75
C LEU A 165 0.67 -15.98 1.59
N THR A 166 1.17 -16.14 0.36
CA THR A 166 2.60 -16.09 0.06
C THR A 166 2.85 -15.15 -1.11
N GLY A 167 3.98 -14.45 -1.08
CA GLY A 167 4.25 -13.48 -2.13
C GLY A 167 5.43 -12.57 -1.85
N SER A 168 5.47 -11.48 -2.63
CA SER A 168 6.49 -10.46 -2.54
C SER A 168 5.92 -9.07 -2.78
N LEU A 169 6.50 -8.09 -2.12
CA LEU A 169 6.24 -6.68 -2.35
C LEU A 169 7.55 -6.02 -2.76
N THR A 170 7.50 -5.12 -3.73
CA THR A 170 8.60 -4.21 -4.01
C THR A 170 8.07 -2.79 -3.90
N GLY A 171 8.92 -1.82 -3.58
CA GLY A 171 8.47 -0.46 -3.33
C GLY A 171 9.56 0.60 -3.36
N THR A 172 9.19 1.81 -3.78
CA THR A 172 9.91 3.03 -3.40
C THR A 172 9.15 3.64 -2.22
N VAL A 173 9.88 4.12 -1.20
CA VAL A 173 9.29 4.71 -0.01
C VAL A 173 9.33 6.22 -0.15
N LEU A 174 8.17 6.83 0.01
CA LEU A 174 7.92 8.24 -0.21
C LEU A 174 7.47 8.89 1.09
N GLU A 175 8.23 9.86 1.58
CA GLU A 175 7.87 10.69 2.74
C GLU A 175 6.83 11.74 2.32
N LEU A 176 5.83 11.95 3.20
CA LEU A 176 4.73 12.90 3.02
C LEU A 176 5.06 14.27 3.61
#